data_AF-A0A2E3D2W3-F1
#
_entry.id   AF-A0A2E3D2W3-F1
#
_cell.length_a   1.000
_cell.length_b   1.000
_cell.length_c   1.000
_cell.angle_alpha   90.00
_cell.angle_beta   90.00
_cell.angle_gamma   90.00
#
_symmetry.space_group_name_H-M   'P 1'
#
loop_
_entity.id
_entity.type
_entity.pdbx_description
1 polymer ?
#
loop_
_entity_poly.entity_id
_entity_poly.type
_entity_poly.pdbx_seq_one_letter_code
_entity_poly.pdbx_strand_id
1 'polypeptide(L)'
;MVEIVGAVDGQASQFSEHDILNTLDQPQALQHLATFTGRPATQLFVADNAVIKLRTDFVFQPKDVQRRALAALQEERRLQVHHPAKTWFHCDWNGQLVIGNIAPRLNPLHREMPEALVVDREQALAWFGALFSLYMDTALNHDRRLDEGLSNFGADEQGRIYYLDDDFYSWDDYTSLALVLGVWIRQLEQVDEAFCEQLALVIAGTLMEKSGSIHAIHMLHGQLRNNLAVGERERACIATVMQVLSVCSRNGYKAARAAAQQNKPAGEVISNVVSLSATTNVPNAEPGVSRYLLTNITEPRFAVIADVHANSSALQAVLDDIDANHIQQILVLGDLVGYGPDPATCIDMLRQRDCLIVQGNHDYAASCGDTHRGFSKLATWSIEWTRQNLDASYLDWLGTLPPIYFQEDWMAVHGAPVDKSYFFAYVYHMTYQSNLDWLQEHKLATAFHGHSHLQMCYYRRGKIDDKNLEMHQDLTKNLGTLVCPGSVGQPRGGESRAEYAIYDSATRQLEMKRVAYDISNTVEIMQRLQFPAQLYERLTVGA
;
A
#
# COMPACT_ATOMS: atom_id res chain seq x y z
N MET A 1 -2.20 6.10 49.60
CA MET A 1 -3.55 5.58 49.26
C MET A 1 -3.51 5.20 47.79
N VAL A 2 -3.95 4.00 47.45
CA VAL A 2 -4.03 3.48 46.07
C VAL A 2 -5.48 3.15 45.81
N GLU A 3 -6.01 3.54 44.66
CA GLU A 3 -7.38 3.21 44.24
C GLU A 3 -7.35 2.62 42.82
N ILE A 4 -7.86 1.40 42.69
CA ILE A 4 -7.92 0.69 41.41
C ILE A 4 -9.09 1.22 40.58
N VAL A 5 -8.81 1.58 39.34
CA VAL A 5 -9.81 2.05 38.38
C VAL A 5 -10.37 0.90 37.55
N GLY A 6 -9.51 -0.03 37.12
CA GLY A 6 -9.94 -1.27 36.45
C GLY A 6 -8.89 -1.87 35.50
N ALA A 7 -9.15 -3.10 35.06
CA ALA A 7 -8.31 -3.86 34.13
C ALA A 7 -8.72 -3.69 32.66
N VAL A 8 -7.77 -3.82 31.75
CA VAL A 8 -7.96 -3.67 30.30
C VAL A 8 -8.97 -4.68 29.75
N ASP A 9 -9.05 -5.91 30.29
CA ASP A 9 -10.02 -6.91 29.84
C ASP A 9 -11.48 -6.67 30.28
N GLY A 10 -11.74 -5.64 31.10
CA GLY A 10 -13.07 -5.37 31.63
C GLY A 10 -13.45 -6.18 32.88
N GLN A 11 -12.61 -7.12 33.30
CA GLN A 11 -12.83 -7.96 34.48
C GLN A 11 -12.30 -7.30 35.76
N ALA A 12 -12.49 -7.98 36.88
CA ALA A 12 -11.85 -7.61 38.13
C ALA A 12 -10.32 -7.66 37.98
N SER A 13 -9.64 -6.66 38.54
CA SER A 13 -8.18 -6.60 38.51
C SER A 13 -7.55 -7.88 39.09
N GLN A 14 -6.58 -8.42 38.36
CA GLN A 14 -5.73 -9.51 38.85
C GLN A 14 -4.68 -9.01 39.87
N PHE A 15 -4.41 -7.70 39.86
CA PHE A 15 -3.53 -7.05 40.82
C PHE A 15 -4.34 -6.41 41.95
N SER A 16 -4.01 -6.74 43.18
CA SER A 16 -4.56 -6.11 44.38
C SER A 16 -3.85 -4.80 44.71
N GLU A 17 -4.41 -4.01 45.63
CA GLU A 17 -3.71 -2.83 46.18
C GLU A 17 -2.36 -3.22 46.81
N HIS A 18 -2.25 -4.42 47.39
CA HIS A 18 -1.02 -4.92 47.97
C HIS A 18 0.05 -5.16 46.90
N ASP A 19 -0.32 -5.74 45.76
CA ASP A 19 0.60 -5.98 44.64
C ASP A 19 1.13 -4.65 44.06
N ILE A 20 0.27 -3.63 43.97
CA ILE A 20 0.64 -2.29 43.52
C ILE A 20 1.66 -1.67 44.48
N LEU A 21 1.38 -1.70 45.80
CA LEU A 21 2.29 -1.14 46.81
C LEU A 21 3.64 -1.87 46.82
N ASN A 22 3.63 -3.21 46.81
CA ASN A 22 4.87 -4.01 46.78
C ASN A 22 5.73 -3.74 45.53
N THR A 23 5.09 -3.44 44.40
CA THR A 23 5.80 -3.11 43.16
C THR A 23 6.35 -1.68 43.21
N LEU A 24 5.60 -0.70 43.74
CA LEU A 24 6.06 0.68 43.92
C LEU A 24 7.28 0.82 44.84
N ASP A 25 7.55 -0.17 45.69
CA ASP A 25 8.75 -0.20 46.54
C ASP A 25 10.03 -0.61 45.78
N GLN A 26 9.95 -0.92 44.48
CA GLN A 26 11.05 -1.42 43.66
C GLN A 26 11.33 -0.52 42.45
N PRO A 27 11.85 0.71 42.65
CA PRO A 27 12.12 1.65 41.57
C PRO A 27 13.24 1.15 40.65
N GLN A 28 13.06 1.30 39.34
CA GLN A 28 14.06 0.95 38.35
C GLN A 28 14.49 2.18 37.53
N ALA A 29 15.79 2.45 37.50
CA ALA A 29 16.34 3.52 36.66
C ALA A 29 16.24 3.16 35.17
N LEU A 30 15.74 4.08 34.36
CA LEU A 30 15.78 3.98 32.90
C LEU A 30 17.23 4.19 32.44
N GLN A 31 17.89 3.13 31.94
CA GLN A 31 19.21 3.23 31.31
C GLN A 31 19.08 3.05 29.79
N HIS A 32 19.91 3.74 29.01
CA HIS A 32 20.02 3.51 27.57
C HIS A 32 20.44 2.06 27.32
N LEU A 33 19.66 1.29 26.54
CA LEU A 33 19.84 -0.17 26.27
C LEU A 33 19.52 -1.12 27.44
N ALA A 34 18.86 -0.65 28.51
CA ALA A 34 18.30 -1.55 29.53
C ALA A 34 17.00 -2.22 29.08
N THR A 35 16.51 -3.18 29.87
CA THR A 35 15.29 -3.97 29.64
C THR A 35 14.02 -3.13 29.40
N PHE A 36 14.03 -1.84 29.73
CA PHE A 36 12.87 -0.97 29.66
C PHE A 36 13.17 0.35 28.94
N THR A 37 12.33 0.68 27.95
CA THR A 37 12.26 1.98 27.27
C THR A 37 11.09 2.80 27.83
N GLY A 38 11.21 4.13 27.90
CA GLY A 38 10.13 4.98 28.41
C GLY A 38 10.43 6.48 28.36
N ARG A 39 9.38 7.31 28.52
CA ARG A 39 9.49 8.77 28.59
C ARG A 39 10.28 9.21 29.83
N PRO A 40 11.11 10.27 29.77
CA PRO A 40 11.86 10.79 30.93
C PRO A 40 11.00 11.15 32.15
N ALA A 41 9.71 11.38 31.92
CA ALA A 41 8.73 11.83 32.90
C ALA A 41 7.92 10.68 33.54
N THR A 42 8.08 9.44 33.04
CA THR A 42 7.45 8.24 33.58
C THR A 42 8.44 7.53 34.50
N GLN A 43 8.03 7.27 35.75
CA GLN A 43 8.82 6.45 36.66
C GLN A 43 8.42 4.99 36.49
N LEU A 44 9.43 4.12 36.41
CA LEU A 44 9.25 2.68 36.26
C LEU A 44 9.56 1.97 37.57
N PHE A 45 8.71 1.02 37.94
CA PHE A 45 8.93 0.13 39.07
C PHE A 45 8.73 -1.30 38.62
N VAL A 46 9.62 -2.20 39.02
CA VAL A 46 9.69 -3.55 38.45
C VAL A 46 9.92 -4.55 39.57
N ALA A 47 8.88 -5.34 39.83
CA ALA A 47 8.92 -6.51 40.67
C ALA A 47 9.20 -7.78 39.83
N ASP A 48 9.22 -8.94 40.48
CA ASP A 48 9.47 -10.22 39.79
C ASP A 48 8.39 -10.54 38.76
N ASN A 49 7.11 -10.27 39.07
CA ASN A 49 5.97 -10.63 38.23
C ASN A 49 5.18 -9.41 37.70
N ALA A 50 5.56 -8.19 38.07
CA ALA A 50 4.79 -7.00 37.74
C ALA A 50 5.67 -5.80 37.39
N VAL A 51 5.15 -4.93 36.52
CA VAL A 51 5.76 -3.66 36.12
C VAL A 51 4.74 -2.56 36.33
N ILE A 52 5.15 -1.49 37.00
CA ILE A 52 4.38 -0.25 37.12
C ILE A 52 5.02 0.84 36.27
N LYS A 53 4.17 1.54 35.52
CA LYS A 53 4.46 2.84 34.92
C LYS A 53 3.68 3.92 35.66
N LEU A 54 4.38 4.81 36.35
CA LEU A 54 3.80 5.91 37.11
C LEU A 54 4.01 7.24 36.38
N ARG A 55 2.91 7.98 36.14
CA ARG A 55 2.92 9.26 35.42
C ARG A 55 3.11 10.42 36.38
N THR A 56 4.37 10.77 36.64
CA THR A 56 4.74 11.87 37.54
C THR A 56 4.78 13.24 36.86
N ASP A 57 4.59 13.29 35.54
CA ASP A 57 4.50 14.51 34.73
C ASP A 57 3.21 15.30 34.95
N PHE A 58 2.17 14.66 35.48
CA PHE A 58 0.87 15.27 35.68
C PHE A 58 0.44 15.17 37.14
N VAL A 59 0.25 16.33 37.77
CA VAL A 59 -0.35 16.43 39.09
C VAL A 59 -1.83 16.73 38.92
N PHE A 60 -2.68 15.82 39.39
CA PHE A 60 -4.13 15.93 39.22
C PHE A 60 -4.82 16.50 40.45
N GLN A 61 -5.90 17.22 40.22
CA GLN A 61 -6.85 17.55 41.29
C GLN A 61 -7.66 16.29 41.64
N PRO A 62 -8.13 16.13 42.90
CA PRO A 62 -8.89 14.95 43.33
C PRO A 62 -10.07 14.56 42.42
N LYS A 63 -10.80 15.57 41.91
CA LYS A 63 -11.94 15.38 41.01
C LYS A 63 -11.58 14.89 39.60
N ASP A 64 -10.32 15.04 39.17
CA ASP A 64 -9.90 14.81 37.79
C ASP A 64 -9.06 13.54 37.62
N VAL A 65 -8.40 13.05 38.67
CA VAL A 65 -7.47 11.91 38.58
C VAL A 65 -8.16 10.63 38.10
N GLN A 66 -9.31 10.30 38.71
CA GLN A 66 -10.04 9.07 38.40
C GLN A 66 -10.60 9.13 36.98
N ARG A 67 -11.13 10.29 36.58
CA ARG A 67 -11.62 10.52 35.22
C ARG A 67 -10.52 10.34 34.17
N ARG A 68 -9.29 10.78 34.47
CA ARG A 68 -8.15 10.66 33.55
C ARG A 68 -7.66 9.22 33.43
N ALA A 69 -7.51 8.51 34.55
CA ALA A 69 -7.18 7.09 34.55
C ALA A 69 -8.26 6.26 33.82
N LEU A 70 -9.54 6.56 34.02
CA LEU A 70 -10.64 5.89 33.33
C LEU A 70 -10.62 6.16 31.82
N ALA A 71 -10.33 7.39 31.39
CA ALA A 71 -10.21 7.71 29.98
C ALA A 71 -9.05 6.96 29.29
N ALA A 72 -7.91 6.83 29.98
CA ALA A 72 -6.78 6.03 29.50
C ALA A 72 -7.16 4.55 29.39
N LEU A 73 -7.78 3.98 30.42
CA LEU A 73 -8.27 2.60 30.41
C LEU A 73 -9.27 2.33 29.28
N GLN A 74 -10.19 3.28 29.00
CA GLN A 74 -11.15 3.15 27.91
C GLN A 74 -10.48 3.16 26.54
N GLU A 75 -9.44 3.97 26.35
CA GLU A 75 -8.68 3.98 25.10
C GLU A 75 -7.90 2.67 24.92
N GLU A 76 -7.25 2.15 25.96
CA GLU A 76 -6.55 0.86 25.87
C GLU A 76 -7.49 -0.32 25.62
N ARG A 77 -8.68 -0.31 26.23
CA ARG A 77 -9.76 -1.26 25.93
C ARG A 77 -10.21 -1.22 24.48
N ARG A 78 -10.24 -0.02 23.89
CA ARG A 78 -10.63 0.19 22.50
C ARG A 78 -9.57 -0.34 21.54
N LEU A 79 -8.29 -0.12 21.86
CA LEU A 79 -7.15 -0.51 21.01
C LEU A 79 -6.80 -2.00 21.11
N GLN A 80 -7.03 -2.63 22.27
CA GLN A 80 -6.77 -4.06 22.51
C GLN A 80 -5.33 -4.51 22.24
N VAL A 81 -4.35 -3.62 22.48
CA VAL A 81 -2.93 -3.91 22.22
C VAL A 81 -2.14 -4.33 23.47
N HIS A 82 -2.64 -4.01 24.65
CA HIS A 82 -1.98 -4.27 25.93
C HIS A 82 -2.41 -5.60 26.55
N HIS A 83 -1.60 -6.11 27.48
CA HIS A 83 -1.94 -7.34 28.20
C HIS A 83 -3.29 -7.23 28.94
N PRO A 84 -4.18 -8.24 28.88
CA PRO A 84 -5.51 -8.23 29.51
C PRO A 84 -5.53 -7.82 30.99
N ALA A 85 -4.54 -8.28 31.75
CA ALA A 85 -4.37 -7.97 33.18
C ALA A 85 -3.80 -6.57 33.48
N LYS A 86 -3.40 -5.78 32.47
CA LYS A 86 -2.93 -4.40 32.68
C LYS A 86 -4.05 -3.62 33.38
N THR A 87 -3.72 -3.02 34.51
CA THR A 87 -4.69 -2.41 35.42
C THR A 87 -4.29 -0.98 35.71
N TRP A 88 -5.24 -0.05 35.51
CA TRP A 88 -5.08 1.35 35.84
C TRP A 88 -5.47 1.62 37.29
N PHE A 89 -4.70 2.49 37.94
CA PHE A 89 -4.94 2.96 39.28
C PHE A 89 -4.55 4.44 39.40
N HIS A 90 -4.96 5.06 40.50
CA HIS A 90 -4.38 6.33 40.94
C HIS A 90 -3.93 6.23 42.39
N CYS A 91 -2.94 7.03 42.75
CA CYS A 91 -2.40 7.01 44.10
C CYS A 91 -1.87 8.38 44.52
N ASP A 92 -1.74 8.55 45.83
CA ASP A 92 -0.89 9.61 46.39
C ASP A 92 0.57 9.14 46.33
N TRP A 93 1.39 9.89 45.59
CA TRP A 93 2.82 9.69 45.45
C TRP A 93 3.55 10.97 45.85
N ASN A 94 4.31 10.94 46.94
CA ASN A 94 5.03 12.09 47.49
C ASN A 94 4.15 13.34 47.71
N GLY A 95 2.90 13.15 48.14
CA GLY A 95 1.94 14.25 48.36
C GLY A 95 1.33 14.81 47.07
N GLN A 96 1.51 14.12 45.95
CA GLN A 96 0.89 14.45 44.67
C GLN A 96 -0.02 13.32 44.21
N LEU A 97 -1.20 13.67 43.73
CA LEU A 97 -2.15 12.71 43.21
C LEU A 97 -1.84 12.43 41.73
N VAL A 98 -1.43 11.19 41.45
CA VAL A 98 -0.93 10.74 40.14
C VAL A 98 -1.70 9.52 39.64
N ILE A 99 -1.54 9.20 38.36
CA ILE A 99 -2.06 7.97 37.74
C ILE A 99 -0.92 7.02 37.42
N GLY A 100 -1.21 5.73 37.47
CA GLY A 100 -0.29 4.68 37.04
C GLY A 100 -1.03 3.50 36.46
N ASN A 101 -0.28 2.62 35.82
CA ASN A 101 -0.76 1.30 35.47
C ASN A 101 0.22 0.24 35.95
N ILE A 102 -0.32 -0.92 36.34
CA ILE A 102 0.41 -2.13 36.67
C ILE A 102 0.10 -3.19 35.60
N ALA A 103 1.12 -3.88 35.10
CA ALA A 103 0.97 -4.96 34.12
C ALA A 103 1.86 -6.14 34.51
N PRO A 104 1.55 -7.37 34.05
CA PRO A 104 2.46 -8.49 34.22
C PRO A 104 3.81 -8.18 33.57
N ARG A 105 4.87 -8.69 34.17
CA ARG A 105 6.21 -8.57 33.60
C ARG A 105 6.34 -9.51 32.40
N LEU A 106 6.39 -8.93 31.22
CA LEU A 106 6.57 -9.65 29.95
C LEU A 106 8.05 -9.72 29.57
N ASN A 107 8.41 -10.73 28.76
CA ASN A 107 9.76 -10.88 28.22
C ASN A 107 9.91 -9.98 26.98
N PRO A 108 10.77 -8.96 27.00
CA PRO A 108 10.80 -7.96 25.94
C PRO A 108 11.49 -8.50 24.68
N LEU A 109 10.87 -8.31 23.51
CA LEU A 109 11.30 -8.96 22.27
C LEU A 109 12.70 -8.57 21.82
N HIS A 110 13.18 -7.35 22.08
CA HIS A 110 14.57 -6.99 21.75
C HIS A 110 15.64 -7.85 22.46
N ARG A 111 15.28 -8.56 23.54
CA ARG A 111 16.16 -9.52 24.23
C ARG A 111 15.93 -10.96 23.81
N GLU A 112 14.68 -11.34 23.63
CA GLU A 112 14.31 -12.71 23.29
C GLU A 112 14.53 -13.03 21.80
N MET A 113 14.29 -12.06 20.91
CA MET A 113 14.33 -12.27 19.46
C MET A 113 15.72 -12.71 18.94
N PRO A 114 16.85 -12.11 19.37
CA PRO A 114 18.17 -12.57 18.93
C PRO A 114 18.47 -14.02 19.29
N GLU A 115 18.07 -14.47 20.48
CA GLU A 115 18.27 -15.86 20.92
C GLU A 115 17.34 -16.81 20.18
N ALA A 116 16.05 -16.46 20.05
CA ALA A 116 15.09 -17.24 19.27
C ALA A 116 15.53 -17.42 17.81
N LEU A 117 16.09 -16.39 17.17
CA LEU A 117 16.62 -16.51 15.80
C LEU A 117 17.75 -17.55 15.65
N VAL A 118 18.45 -17.88 16.74
CA VAL A 118 19.51 -18.92 16.74
C VAL A 118 18.94 -20.28 17.12
N VAL A 119 18.11 -20.34 18.17
CA VAL A 119 17.72 -21.59 18.82
C VAL A 119 16.38 -22.12 18.29
N ASP A 120 15.45 -21.24 17.95
CA ASP A 120 14.09 -21.56 17.50
C ASP A 120 13.55 -20.50 16.52
N ARG A 121 13.94 -20.65 15.25
CA ARG A 121 13.53 -19.72 14.17
C ARG A 121 12.03 -19.75 13.92
N GLU A 122 11.34 -20.84 14.26
CA GLU A 122 9.88 -20.93 14.10
C GLU A 122 9.18 -20.04 15.13
N GLN A 123 9.64 -20.05 16.38
CA GLN A 123 9.15 -19.15 17.42
C GLN A 123 9.45 -17.67 17.10
N ALA A 124 10.64 -17.37 16.59
CA ALA A 124 10.99 -16.01 16.15
C ALA A 124 10.06 -15.52 15.03
N LEU A 125 9.79 -16.39 14.04
CA LEU A 125 8.85 -16.10 12.96
C LEU A 125 7.42 -15.88 13.47
N ALA A 126 6.98 -16.71 14.42
CA ALA A 126 5.67 -16.57 15.06
C ALA A 126 5.53 -15.23 15.81
N TRP A 127 6.58 -14.79 16.51
CA TRP A 127 6.58 -13.48 17.19
C TRP A 127 6.56 -12.31 16.21
N PHE A 128 7.34 -12.35 15.12
CA PHE A 128 7.24 -11.34 14.08
C PHE A 128 5.84 -11.30 13.46
N GLY A 129 5.23 -12.46 13.18
CA GLY A 129 3.87 -12.55 12.67
C GLY A 129 2.82 -11.97 13.62
N ALA A 130 2.92 -12.29 14.91
CA ALA A 130 2.02 -11.77 15.94
C ALA A 130 2.17 -10.25 16.13
N LEU A 131 3.41 -9.75 16.17
CA LEU A 131 3.70 -8.31 16.21
C LEU A 131 3.10 -7.61 14.98
N PHE A 132 3.34 -8.15 13.79
CA PHE A 132 2.84 -7.59 12.54
C PHE A 132 1.31 -7.61 12.49
N SER A 133 0.67 -8.68 12.96
CA SER A 133 -0.79 -8.74 13.09
C SER A 133 -1.32 -7.67 14.03
N LEU A 134 -0.73 -7.50 15.20
CA LEU A 134 -1.14 -6.51 16.19
C LEU A 134 -1.02 -5.08 15.62
N TYR A 135 0.06 -4.82 14.89
CA TYR A 135 0.28 -3.56 14.18
C TYR A 135 -0.80 -3.32 13.12
N MET A 136 -1.08 -4.31 12.26
CA MET A 136 -2.07 -4.19 11.19
C MET A 136 -3.50 -4.03 11.71
N ASP A 137 -3.87 -4.74 12.79
CA ASP A 137 -5.16 -4.57 13.44
C ASP A 137 -5.32 -3.14 13.97
N THR A 138 -4.27 -2.58 14.58
CA THR A 138 -4.28 -1.20 15.08
C THR A 138 -4.42 -0.20 13.92
N ALA A 139 -3.65 -0.39 12.85
CA ALA A 139 -3.66 0.46 11.67
C ALA A 139 -5.03 0.49 10.99
N LEU A 140 -5.55 -0.68 10.63
CA LEU A 140 -6.76 -0.79 9.81
C LEU A 140 -8.03 -0.48 10.60
N ASN A 141 -8.09 -0.83 11.88
CA ASN A 141 -9.31 -0.64 12.67
C ASN A 141 -9.35 0.72 13.38
N HIS A 142 -8.21 1.41 13.54
CA HIS A 142 -8.13 2.61 14.37
C HIS A 142 -7.38 3.79 13.72
N ASP A 143 -6.90 3.67 12.49
CA ASP A 143 -6.14 4.71 11.78
C ASP A 143 -4.91 5.19 12.59
N ARG A 144 -4.27 4.25 13.30
CA ARG A 144 -3.11 4.49 14.16
C ARG A 144 -2.04 3.42 14.00
N ARG A 145 -0.78 3.80 14.13
CA ARG A 145 0.35 2.86 14.20
C ARG A 145 0.96 2.82 15.60
N LEU A 146 1.52 1.65 15.90
CA LEU A 146 2.37 1.40 17.07
C LEU A 146 3.80 1.83 16.75
N ASP A 147 4.60 2.15 17.77
CA ASP A 147 6.05 2.23 17.60
C ASP A 147 6.60 0.81 17.33
N GLU A 148 7.22 0.63 16.17
CA GLU A 148 7.64 -0.67 15.66
C GLU A 148 8.95 -1.21 16.28
N GLY A 149 9.58 -0.46 17.19
CA GLY A 149 10.78 -0.90 17.90
C GLY A 149 10.53 -2.16 18.74
N LEU A 150 11.37 -3.18 18.60
CA LEU A 150 11.23 -4.46 19.32
C LEU A 150 11.28 -4.33 20.85
N SER A 151 11.79 -3.21 21.38
CA SER A 151 11.75 -2.91 22.81
C SER A 151 10.35 -2.57 23.31
N ASN A 152 9.45 -2.18 22.42
CA ASN A 152 8.09 -1.77 22.73
C ASN A 152 7.09 -2.94 22.66
N PHE A 153 7.58 -4.16 22.49
CA PHE A 153 6.77 -5.38 22.47
C PHE A 153 7.34 -6.42 23.45
N GLY A 154 6.46 -7.21 24.04
CA GLY A 154 6.84 -8.29 24.94
C GLY A 154 5.95 -9.52 24.77
N ALA A 155 6.54 -10.68 25.06
CA ALA A 155 5.86 -11.97 25.07
C ALA A 155 5.49 -12.39 26.50
N ASP A 156 4.31 -12.98 26.67
CA ASP A 156 3.97 -13.71 27.91
C ASP A 156 4.53 -15.14 27.92
N GLU A 157 4.30 -15.87 29.01
CA GLU A 157 4.75 -17.28 29.16
C GLU A 157 4.16 -18.21 28.09
N GLN A 158 3.06 -17.83 27.44
CA GLN A 158 2.44 -18.59 26.34
C GLN A 158 2.91 -18.11 24.96
N GLY A 159 3.85 -17.16 24.90
CA GLY A 159 4.39 -16.61 23.67
C GLY A 159 3.48 -15.59 22.97
N ARG A 160 2.42 -15.11 23.63
CA ARG A 160 1.51 -14.09 23.07
C ARG A 160 2.16 -12.71 23.16
N ILE A 161 2.07 -11.95 22.07
CA ILE A 161 2.69 -10.63 21.94
C ILE A 161 1.73 -9.52 22.36
N TYR A 162 2.25 -8.59 23.15
CA TYR A 162 1.55 -7.37 23.56
C TYR A 162 2.43 -6.15 23.35
N TYR A 163 1.79 -5.01 23.11
CA TYR A 163 2.45 -3.71 23.10
C TYR A 163 2.74 -3.28 24.53
N LEU A 164 3.95 -2.79 24.78
CA LEU A 164 4.44 -2.37 26.08
C LEU A 164 4.37 -0.86 26.24
N ASP A 165 4.43 -0.08 25.16
CA ASP A 165 4.45 1.38 25.22
C ASP A 165 3.04 1.98 25.33
N ASP A 166 2.98 3.28 25.61
CA ASP A 166 1.74 4.05 25.76
C ASP A 166 1.54 5.06 24.61
N ASP A 167 2.46 5.09 23.63
CA ASP A 167 2.49 6.06 22.54
C ASP A 167 1.96 5.48 21.23
N PHE A 168 1.22 6.32 20.49
CA PHE A 168 0.59 5.97 19.23
C PHE A 168 0.76 7.11 18.24
N TYR A 169 0.90 6.76 16.97
CA TYR A 169 1.09 7.73 15.89
C TYR A 169 -0.02 7.57 14.85
N SER A 170 -0.25 8.60 14.04
CA SER A 170 -1.16 8.50 12.91
C SER A 170 -0.67 7.43 11.92
N TRP A 171 -1.60 6.69 11.34
CA TRP A 171 -1.29 5.74 10.29
C TRP A 171 -0.65 6.43 9.07
N ASP A 172 0.40 5.82 8.52
CA ASP A 172 1.25 6.41 7.48
C ASP A 172 1.38 5.53 6.22
N ASP A 173 0.36 4.69 5.98
CA ASP A 173 0.21 3.91 4.76
C ASP A 173 1.46 3.06 4.44
N TYR A 174 1.86 2.26 5.42
CA TYR A 174 2.98 1.30 5.39
C TYR A 174 4.37 1.91 5.34
N THR A 175 4.51 3.24 5.39
CA THR A 175 5.82 3.90 5.28
C THR A 175 6.75 3.53 6.43
N SER A 176 6.31 3.72 7.69
CA SER A 176 7.14 3.35 8.86
C SER A 176 7.34 1.84 8.94
N LEU A 177 6.36 1.05 8.52
CA LEU A 177 6.47 -0.41 8.47
C LEU A 177 7.54 -0.89 7.47
N ALA A 178 7.61 -0.28 6.28
CA ALA A 178 8.65 -0.59 5.31
C ALA A 178 10.03 -0.21 5.83
N LEU A 179 10.16 0.93 6.52
CA LEU A 179 11.42 1.39 7.11
C LEU A 179 11.88 0.47 8.25
N VAL A 180 10.97 0.08 9.16
CA VAL A 180 11.33 -0.74 10.31
C VAL A 180 11.80 -2.13 9.91
N LEU A 181 11.27 -2.72 8.82
CA LEU A 181 11.77 -4.00 8.31
C LEU A 181 13.27 -3.94 8.01
N GLY A 182 13.75 -2.85 7.41
CA GLY A 182 15.19 -2.62 7.20
C GLY A 182 15.96 -2.43 8.50
N VAL A 183 15.34 -1.81 9.51
CA VAL A 183 15.94 -1.67 10.85
C VAL A 183 16.08 -3.03 11.53
N TRP A 184 15.06 -3.88 11.50
CA TRP A 184 15.10 -5.22 12.08
C TRP A 184 16.16 -6.08 11.41
N ILE A 185 16.20 -6.11 10.07
CA ILE A 185 17.22 -6.85 9.31
C ILE A 185 18.62 -6.37 9.73
N ARG A 186 18.84 -5.06 9.85
CA ARG A 186 20.12 -4.48 10.24
C ARG A 186 20.51 -4.78 11.70
N GLN A 187 19.56 -4.71 12.64
CA GLN A 187 19.83 -4.91 14.07
C GLN A 187 19.98 -6.38 14.46
N LEU A 188 19.37 -7.29 13.70
CA LEU A 188 19.37 -8.73 13.96
C LEU A 188 20.27 -9.42 12.92
N GLU A 189 21.52 -9.63 13.28
CA GLU A 189 22.54 -10.22 12.40
C GLU A 189 22.14 -11.61 11.89
N GLN A 190 21.34 -12.33 12.65
CA GLN A 190 20.85 -13.68 12.37
C GLN A 190 19.70 -13.71 11.35
N VAL A 191 19.16 -12.55 10.95
CA VAL A 191 18.16 -12.45 9.88
C VAL A 191 18.87 -12.55 8.53
N ASP A 192 18.80 -13.73 7.93
CA ASP A 192 19.33 -14.03 6.59
C ASP A 192 18.22 -14.04 5.53
N GLU A 193 18.59 -14.23 4.25
CA GLU A 193 17.64 -14.25 3.14
C GLU A 193 16.58 -15.35 3.29
N ALA A 194 16.95 -16.52 3.81
CA ALA A 194 16.02 -17.62 4.04
C ALA A 194 14.99 -17.29 5.12
N PHE A 195 15.38 -16.55 6.17
CA PHE A 195 14.44 -16.00 7.14
C PHE A 195 13.52 -14.96 6.50
N CYS A 196 14.08 -14.06 5.70
CA CYS A 196 13.33 -13.02 5.01
C CYS A 196 12.28 -13.58 4.05
N GLU A 197 12.56 -14.70 3.38
CA GLU A 197 11.58 -15.40 2.54
C GLU A 197 10.37 -15.86 3.36
N GLN A 198 10.61 -16.55 4.48
CA GLN A 198 9.57 -17.01 5.41
C GLN A 198 8.79 -15.84 6.02
N LEU A 199 9.49 -14.80 6.46
CA LEU A 199 8.91 -13.59 7.04
C LEU A 199 8.03 -12.87 6.02
N ALA A 200 8.45 -12.77 4.76
CA ALA A 200 7.67 -12.13 3.70
C ALA A 200 6.37 -12.90 3.40
N LEU A 201 6.38 -14.23 3.49
CA LEU A 201 5.15 -15.04 3.37
C LEU A 201 4.18 -14.78 4.53
N VAL A 202 4.70 -14.66 5.75
CA VAL A 202 3.89 -14.29 6.94
C VAL A 202 3.30 -12.90 6.76
N ILE A 203 4.12 -11.92 6.37
CA ILE A 203 3.68 -10.55 6.09
C ILE A 203 2.58 -10.53 5.04
N ALA A 204 2.80 -11.17 3.88
CA ALA A 204 1.81 -11.24 2.81
C ALA A 204 0.50 -11.89 3.27
N GLY A 205 0.61 -12.97 4.05
CA GLY A 205 -0.55 -13.65 4.63
C GLY A 205 -1.35 -12.77 5.57
N THR A 206 -0.67 -12.11 6.50
CA THR A 206 -1.33 -11.20 7.45
C THR A 206 -1.94 -10.00 6.74
N LEU A 207 -1.26 -9.41 5.75
CA LEU A 207 -1.83 -8.33 4.95
C LEU A 207 -3.11 -8.76 4.24
N MET A 208 -3.11 -9.93 3.61
CA MET A 208 -4.31 -10.46 2.96
C MET A 208 -5.43 -10.78 3.95
N GLU A 209 -5.10 -11.41 5.09
CA GLU A 209 -6.07 -11.77 6.13
C GLU A 209 -6.74 -10.54 6.72
N LYS A 210 -5.96 -9.51 7.04
CA LYS A 210 -6.44 -8.32 7.75
C LYS A 210 -7.08 -7.28 6.84
N SER A 211 -6.48 -7.02 5.66
CA SER A 211 -7.00 -6.01 4.74
C SER A 211 -8.03 -6.56 3.74
N GLY A 212 -8.03 -7.88 3.51
CA GLY A 212 -8.81 -8.51 2.46
C GLY A 212 -8.38 -8.13 1.03
N SER A 213 -7.27 -7.41 0.87
CA SER A 213 -6.89 -6.79 -0.41
C SER A 213 -5.43 -7.01 -0.76
N ILE A 214 -5.21 -7.40 -2.02
CA ILE A 214 -3.88 -7.53 -2.62
C ILE A 214 -3.14 -6.18 -2.70
N HIS A 215 -3.90 -5.08 -2.69
CA HIS A 215 -3.36 -3.72 -2.68
C HIS A 215 -2.48 -3.46 -1.45
N ALA A 216 -2.78 -4.05 -0.29
CA ALA A 216 -1.96 -3.89 0.90
C ALA A 216 -0.54 -4.47 0.68
N ILE A 217 -0.44 -5.60 -0.03
CA ILE A 217 0.86 -6.19 -0.43
C ILE A 217 1.59 -5.24 -1.38
N HIS A 218 0.90 -4.65 -2.35
CA HIS A 218 1.51 -3.71 -3.28
C HIS A 218 2.00 -2.43 -2.64
N MET A 219 1.21 -1.86 -1.73
CA MET A 219 1.59 -0.66 -1.00
C MET A 219 2.85 -0.91 -0.18
N LEU A 220 2.91 -1.99 0.60
CA LEU A 220 4.11 -2.34 1.34
C LEU A 220 5.30 -2.62 0.41
N HIS A 221 5.09 -3.37 -0.69
CA HIS A 221 6.12 -3.64 -1.69
C HIS A 221 6.66 -2.34 -2.33
N GLY A 222 5.79 -1.38 -2.64
CA GLY A 222 6.16 -0.08 -3.16
C GLY A 222 6.98 0.72 -2.15
N GLN A 223 6.54 0.78 -0.89
CA GLN A 223 7.25 1.49 0.18
C GLN A 223 8.64 0.91 0.49
N LEU A 224 8.81 -0.42 0.35
CA LEU A 224 10.11 -1.07 0.55
C LEU A 224 11.20 -0.60 -0.43
N ARG A 225 10.83 -0.04 -1.59
CA ARG A 225 11.79 0.58 -2.53
C ARG A 225 12.51 1.79 -1.93
N ASN A 226 11.90 2.45 -0.95
CA ASN A 226 12.46 3.61 -0.27
C ASN A 226 13.37 3.24 0.91
N ASN A 227 13.61 1.93 1.15
CA ASN A 227 14.45 1.49 2.25
C ASN A 227 15.94 1.70 1.94
N LEU A 228 16.64 2.42 2.82
CA LEU A 228 18.07 2.72 2.69
C LEU A 228 18.92 1.55 3.25
N ALA A 229 19.04 0.47 2.49
CA ALA A 229 19.89 -0.67 2.83
C ALA A 229 21.37 -0.44 2.42
N VAL A 230 22.24 -0.25 3.42
CA VAL A 230 23.66 0.14 3.20
C VAL A 230 24.59 -1.05 2.97
N GLY A 231 24.37 -2.19 3.63
CA GLY A 231 25.19 -3.39 3.47
C GLY A 231 24.62 -4.39 2.44
N GLU A 232 25.47 -5.29 1.97
CA GLU A 232 25.13 -6.27 0.93
C GLU A 232 24.06 -7.26 1.41
N ARG A 233 24.20 -7.77 2.64
CA ARG A 233 23.22 -8.64 3.29
C ARG A 233 21.85 -7.94 3.42
N GLU A 234 21.83 -6.70 3.91
CA GLU A 234 20.58 -5.95 4.08
C GLU A 234 19.87 -5.75 2.74
N ARG A 235 20.61 -5.42 1.67
CA ARG A 235 20.06 -5.29 0.32
C ARG A 235 19.50 -6.61 -0.19
N ALA A 236 20.21 -7.72 -0.01
CA ALA A 236 19.76 -9.04 -0.42
C ALA A 236 18.47 -9.45 0.33
N CYS A 237 18.45 -9.27 1.65
CA CYS A 237 17.26 -9.53 2.47
C CYS A 237 16.04 -8.70 2.03
N ILE A 238 16.20 -7.39 1.83
CA ILE A 238 15.10 -6.52 1.35
C ILE A 238 14.64 -6.94 -0.05
N ALA A 239 15.56 -7.24 -0.96
CA ALA A 239 15.24 -7.72 -2.30
C ALA A 239 14.45 -9.04 -2.25
N THR A 240 14.82 -9.97 -1.38
CA THR A 240 14.11 -11.22 -1.14
C THR A 240 12.69 -10.98 -0.63
N VAL A 241 12.51 -10.09 0.35
CA VAL A 241 11.16 -9.71 0.82
C VAL A 241 10.32 -9.16 -0.34
N MET A 242 10.86 -8.20 -1.09
CA MET A 242 10.15 -7.60 -2.23
C MET A 242 9.80 -8.65 -3.30
N GLN A 243 10.72 -9.56 -3.61
CA GLN A 243 10.48 -10.64 -4.57
C GLN A 243 9.33 -11.54 -4.12
N VAL A 244 9.31 -11.96 -2.86
CA VAL A 244 8.23 -12.80 -2.31
C VAL A 244 6.90 -12.06 -2.32
N LEU A 245 6.86 -10.80 -1.86
CA LEU A 245 5.64 -10.00 -1.90
C LEU A 245 5.12 -9.84 -3.34
N SER A 246 6.02 -9.61 -4.30
CA SER A 246 5.69 -9.56 -5.73
C SER A 246 5.17 -10.89 -6.28
N VAL A 247 5.68 -12.03 -5.80
CA VAL A 247 5.16 -13.35 -6.20
C VAL A 247 3.79 -13.62 -5.57
N CYS A 248 3.61 -13.27 -4.29
CA CYS A 248 2.34 -13.38 -3.59
C CYS A 248 1.26 -12.50 -4.21
N SER A 249 1.64 -11.31 -4.71
CA SER A 249 0.72 -10.48 -5.46
C SER A 249 0.42 -11.07 -6.85
N ARG A 250 1.42 -11.67 -7.53
CA ARG A 250 1.27 -12.24 -8.88
C ARG A 250 0.46 -13.52 -9.03
N ASN A 251 0.65 -14.48 -8.13
CA ASN A 251 0.14 -15.85 -8.34
C ASN A 251 -1.05 -16.20 -7.44
N GLY A 252 -1.58 -15.24 -6.68
CA GLY A 252 -2.57 -15.48 -5.63
C GLY A 252 -1.96 -16.16 -4.41
N TYR A 253 -2.17 -15.55 -3.23
CA TYR A 253 -1.64 -16.02 -1.93
C TYR A 253 -1.81 -17.52 -1.68
N LYS A 254 -2.95 -18.12 -2.09
CA LYS A 254 -3.24 -19.55 -1.86
C LYS A 254 -2.31 -20.49 -2.63
N ALA A 255 -1.88 -20.13 -3.84
CA ALA A 255 -0.96 -20.94 -4.63
C ALA A 255 0.48 -20.81 -4.12
N ALA A 256 0.90 -19.59 -3.75
CA ALA A 256 2.24 -19.33 -3.21
C ALA A 256 2.47 -20.01 -1.84
N ARG A 257 1.48 -19.98 -0.94
CA ARG A 257 1.54 -20.64 0.37
C ARG A 257 1.58 -22.17 0.25
N ALA A 258 0.81 -22.75 -0.68
CA ALA A 258 0.79 -24.19 -0.91
C ALA A 258 2.12 -24.71 -1.48
N ALA A 259 2.78 -23.93 -2.33
CA ALA A 259 4.10 -24.25 -2.88
C ALA A 259 5.22 -24.15 -1.82
N ALA A 260 5.18 -23.13 -0.95
CA ALA A 260 6.19 -22.92 0.09
C ALA A 260 6.15 -23.97 1.23
N GLN A 261 4.99 -24.59 1.49
CA GLN A 261 4.84 -25.62 2.51
C GLN A 261 5.34 -27.01 2.06
N GLN A 262 5.64 -27.22 0.78
CA GLN A 262 6.21 -28.47 0.26
C GLN A 262 7.74 -28.32 0.10
N ASN A 263 8.44 -28.64 1.18
CA ASN A 263 9.89 -28.45 1.37
C ASN A 263 10.78 -29.13 0.31
N LYS A 264 11.51 -28.36 -0.51
CA LYS A 264 12.80 -28.70 -1.17
C LYS A 264 13.58 -27.40 -1.51
N PRO A 265 14.93 -27.44 -1.57
CA PRO A 265 15.80 -26.27 -1.38
C PRO A 265 15.63 -25.19 -2.48
N ALA A 266 15.98 -23.95 -2.11
CA ALA A 266 15.74 -22.65 -2.77
C ALA A 266 16.00 -22.54 -4.29
N GLY A 267 16.71 -23.48 -4.90
CA GLY A 267 16.89 -23.54 -6.36
C GLY A 267 15.74 -24.19 -7.14
N GLU A 268 14.94 -25.08 -6.52
CA GLU A 268 13.87 -25.84 -7.21
C GLU A 268 12.49 -25.17 -7.13
N VAL A 269 12.25 -24.29 -6.15
CA VAL A 269 10.99 -23.51 -6.07
C VAL A 269 10.90 -22.58 -7.28
N ILE A 270 12.03 -21.97 -7.67
CA ILE A 270 12.14 -21.14 -8.88
C ILE A 270 11.91 -21.99 -10.13
N SER A 271 12.43 -23.23 -10.22
CA SER A 271 12.26 -24.06 -11.42
C SER A 271 10.86 -24.67 -11.56
N ASN A 272 10.22 -25.08 -10.45
CA ASN A 272 8.88 -25.68 -10.47
C ASN A 272 7.77 -24.63 -10.66
N VAL A 273 7.94 -23.42 -10.13
CA VAL A 273 7.01 -22.30 -10.40
C VAL A 273 7.19 -21.77 -11.83
N VAL A 274 8.41 -21.80 -12.37
CA VAL A 274 8.69 -21.49 -13.79
C VAL A 274 8.18 -22.58 -14.75
N SER A 275 7.99 -23.83 -14.30
CA SER A 275 7.46 -24.92 -15.15
C SER A 275 5.95 -25.14 -15.04
N LEU A 276 5.30 -24.69 -13.96
CA LEU A 276 3.82 -24.64 -13.87
C LEU A 276 3.18 -23.60 -14.80
N SER A 277 3.92 -22.57 -15.23
CA SER A 277 3.47 -21.66 -16.29
C SER A 277 3.49 -22.30 -17.69
N ALA A 278 4.14 -23.46 -17.85
CA ALA A 278 4.28 -24.16 -19.13
C ALA A 278 3.20 -25.23 -19.38
N THR A 279 2.21 -25.40 -18.49
CA THR A 279 1.15 -26.41 -18.65
C THR A 279 -0.26 -25.83 -18.51
N THR A 280 -0.63 -24.96 -19.44
CA THR A 280 -2.04 -24.79 -19.82
C THR A 280 -2.16 -25.10 -21.31
N ASN A 281 -2.85 -26.19 -21.63
CA ASN A 281 -3.25 -26.53 -22.98
C ASN A 281 -4.27 -25.48 -23.44
N VAL A 282 -3.79 -24.42 -24.07
CA VAL A 282 -4.61 -23.52 -24.90
C VAL A 282 -4.80 -24.20 -26.25
N PRO A 283 -6.04 -24.38 -26.74
CA PRO A 283 -6.26 -24.86 -28.11
C PRO A 283 -5.77 -23.79 -29.10
N ASN A 284 -4.66 -24.08 -29.79
CA ASN A 284 -4.16 -23.43 -31.01
C ASN A 284 -4.50 -21.93 -31.20
N ALA A 285 -3.88 -21.06 -30.39
CA ALA A 285 -3.50 -19.72 -30.83
C ALA A 285 -1.98 -19.75 -31.05
N GLU A 286 -1.48 -19.24 -32.17
CA GLU A 286 -0.04 -19.21 -32.44
C GLU A 286 0.72 -18.51 -31.30
N PRO A 287 1.90 -19.00 -30.90
CA PRO A 287 2.61 -18.50 -29.72
C PRO A 287 3.22 -17.12 -29.99
N GLY A 288 2.45 -16.06 -29.73
CA GLY A 288 2.98 -14.72 -29.53
C GLY A 288 3.66 -14.64 -28.16
N VAL A 289 4.94 -14.23 -28.14
CA VAL A 289 5.72 -14.06 -26.91
C VAL A 289 5.08 -12.98 -26.03
N SER A 290 4.42 -13.37 -24.94
CA SER A 290 3.99 -12.40 -23.89
C SER A 290 5.23 -11.70 -23.37
N ARG A 291 5.34 -10.38 -23.56
CA ARG A 291 6.42 -9.59 -22.99
C ARG A 291 6.16 -9.38 -21.49
N TYR A 292 7.23 -9.40 -20.70
CA TYR A 292 7.13 -9.01 -19.29
C TYR A 292 6.89 -7.50 -19.21
N LEU A 293 6.16 -7.04 -18.18
CA LEU A 293 5.96 -5.62 -17.92
C LEU A 293 7.32 -4.92 -17.81
N LEU A 294 7.43 -3.75 -18.45
CA LEU A 294 8.59 -2.90 -18.29
C LEU A 294 8.74 -2.50 -16.83
N THR A 295 9.95 -2.62 -16.32
CA THR A 295 10.28 -2.08 -15.00
C THR A 295 10.57 -0.59 -15.05
N ASN A 296 11.05 -0.06 -16.19
CA ASN A 296 11.33 1.36 -16.42
C ASN A 296 11.09 1.77 -17.89
N ILE A 297 10.93 3.08 -18.15
CA ILE A 297 10.99 3.68 -19.50
C ILE A 297 12.43 4.14 -19.74
N THR A 298 13.08 3.65 -20.79
CA THR A 298 14.48 3.94 -21.12
C THR A 298 14.63 4.83 -22.33
N GLU A 299 13.66 4.82 -23.23
CA GLU A 299 13.66 5.68 -24.40
C GLU A 299 13.27 7.11 -24.01
N PRO A 300 13.97 8.14 -24.51
CA PRO A 300 13.66 9.53 -24.18
C PRO A 300 12.29 9.94 -24.73
N ARG A 301 11.86 9.37 -25.87
CA ARG A 301 10.59 9.68 -26.52
C ARG A 301 9.65 8.47 -26.42
N PHE A 302 8.54 8.62 -25.72
CA PHE A 302 7.59 7.54 -25.45
C PHE A 302 6.14 8.02 -25.55
N ALA A 303 5.22 7.08 -25.74
CA ALA A 303 3.79 7.36 -25.77
C ALA A 303 3.20 7.28 -24.37
N VAL A 304 2.21 8.11 -24.07
CA VAL A 304 1.45 8.10 -22.82
C VAL A 304 -0.03 7.92 -23.18
N ILE A 305 -0.63 6.82 -22.71
CA ILE A 305 -2.03 6.49 -22.94
C ILE A 305 -2.73 6.28 -21.59
N ALA A 306 -4.05 6.49 -21.54
CA ALA A 306 -4.86 6.27 -20.34
C ALA A 306 -6.28 5.85 -20.71
N ASP A 307 -7.00 5.27 -19.75
CA ASP A 307 -8.46 5.10 -19.80
C ASP A 307 -8.89 4.37 -21.10
N VAL A 308 -8.28 3.21 -21.36
CA VAL A 308 -8.53 2.37 -22.55
C VAL A 308 -9.92 1.74 -22.50
N HIS A 309 -10.38 1.40 -21.31
CA HIS A 309 -11.75 0.99 -21.03
C HIS A 309 -12.29 -0.06 -22.01
N ALA A 310 -11.54 -1.14 -22.20
CA ALA A 310 -11.94 -2.29 -23.01
C ALA A 310 -12.43 -1.94 -24.42
N ASN A 311 -11.99 -0.81 -24.99
CA ASN A 311 -12.31 -0.37 -26.33
C ASN A 311 -11.19 -0.77 -27.29
N SER A 312 -11.25 -2.02 -27.76
CA SER A 312 -10.21 -2.61 -28.61
C SER A 312 -10.01 -1.84 -29.91
N SER A 313 -11.11 -1.34 -30.51
CA SER A 313 -11.09 -0.59 -31.76
C SER A 313 -10.34 0.75 -31.61
N ALA A 314 -10.58 1.46 -30.51
CA ALA A 314 -9.85 2.70 -30.20
C ALA A 314 -8.38 2.44 -29.86
N LEU A 315 -8.10 1.41 -29.06
CA LEU A 315 -6.74 1.02 -28.71
C LEU A 315 -5.93 0.65 -29.94
N GLN A 316 -6.50 -0.14 -30.86
CA GLN A 316 -5.81 -0.53 -32.10
C GLN A 316 -5.42 0.71 -32.91
N ALA A 317 -6.35 1.65 -33.10
CA ALA A 317 -6.07 2.88 -33.84
C ALA A 317 -4.95 3.70 -33.19
N VAL A 318 -4.92 3.80 -31.86
CA VAL A 318 -3.85 4.48 -31.12
C VAL A 318 -2.51 3.75 -31.25
N LEU A 319 -2.48 2.42 -31.13
CA LEU A 319 -1.26 1.64 -31.31
C LEU A 319 -0.71 1.77 -32.74
N ASP A 320 -1.58 1.78 -33.75
CA ASP A 320 -1.17 1.98 -35.14
C ASP A 320 -0.58 3.39 -35.37
N ASP A 321 -1.15 4.43 -34.75
CA ASP A 321 -0.61 5.80 -34.81
C ASP A 321 0.73 5.90 -34.05
N ILE A 322 0.86 5.23 -32.90
CA ILE A 322 2.13 5.14 -32.14
C ILE A 322 3.23 4.49 -33.01
N ASP A 323 2.91 3.39 -33.70
CA ASP A 323 3.82 2.70 -34.61
C ASP A 323 4.23 3.58 -35.79
N ALA A 324 3.27 4.32 -36.38
CA ALA A 324 3.52 5.27 -37.45
C ALA A 324 4.43 6.44 -37.03
N ASN A 325 4.45 6.78 -35.73
CA ASN A 325 5.35 7.79 -35.14
C ASN A 325 6.70 7.21 -34.66
N HIS A 326 6.97 5.93 -34.93
CA HIS A 326 8.18 5.20 -34.56
C HIS A 326 8.48 5.20 -33.06
N ILE A 327 7.43 5.17 -32.23
CA ILE A 327 7.55 5.08 -30.78
C ILE A 327 7.53 3.62 -30.34
N GLN A 328 8.50 3.23 -29.51
CA GLN A 328 8.64 1.83 -29.07
C GLN A 328 8.02 1.57 -27.69
N GLN A 329 8.23 2.49 -26.75
CA GLN A 329 7.79 2.35 -25.36
C GLN A 329 6.51 3.13 -25.08
N ILE A 330 5.62 2.52 -24.30
CA ILE A 330 4.31 3.07 -23.96
C ILE A 330 4.14 3.08 -22.44
N LEU A 331 3.81 4.24 -21.89
CA LEU A 331 3.35 4.42 -20.53
C LEU A 331 1.81 4.36 -20.52
N VAL A 332 1.24 3.41 -19.79
CA VAL A 332 -0.21 3.21 -19.66
C VAL A 332 -0.65 3.61 -18.26
N LEU A 333 -1.52 4.61 -18.16
CA LEU A 333 -1.96 5.22 -16.89
C LEU A 333 -3.17 4.53 -16.25
N GLY A 334 -3.40 3.26 -16.55
CA GLY A 334 -4.49 2.46 -15.97
C GLY A 334 -5.83 2.58 -16.70
N ASP A 335 -6.82 1.91 -16.12
CA ASP A 335 -8.18 1.71 -16.63
C ASP A 335 -8.17 1.04 -18.01
N LEU A 336 -7.54 -0.14 -18.06
CA LEU A 336 -7.49 -1.01 -19.23
C LEU A 336 -8.87 -1.60 -19.51
N VAL A 337 -9.64 -1.87 -18.45
CA VAL A 337 -10.94 -2.53 -18.49
C VAL A 337 -12.08 -1.64 -17.99
N GLY A 338 -13.30 -2.15 -18.04
CA GLY A 338 -14.50 -1.38 -17.74
C GLY A 338 -14.99 -0.54 -18.93
N TYR A 339 -16.26 -0.17 -18.88
CA TYR A 339 -17.12 0.42 -19.90
C TYR A 339 -17.24 -0.29 -21.25
N GLY A 340 -16.13 -0.64 -21.91
CA GLY A 340 -16.12 -1.24 -23.24
C GLY A 340 -16.30 -2.77 -23.25
N PRO A 341 -16.50 -3.37 -24.43
CA PRO A 341 -16.88 -4.77 -24.57
C PRO A 341 -15.72 -5.77 -24.65
N ASP A 342 -14.47 -5.32 -24.86
CA ASP A 342 -13.36 -6.22 -25.24
C ASP A 342 -12.18 -6.21 -24.23
N PRO A 343 -12.40 -6.51 -22.94
CA PRO A 343 -11.37 -6.33 -21.92
C PRO A 343 -10.17 -7.27 -22.10
N ALA A 344 -10.40 -8.55 -22.45
CA ALA A 344 -9.31 -9.51 -22.68
C ALA A 344 -8.43 -9.10 -23.88
N THR A 345 -9.06 -8.69 -24.98
CA THR A 345 -8.35 -8.23 -26.19
C THR A 345 -7.48 -7.02 -25.91
N CYS A 346 -7.99 -6.01 -25.18
CA CYS A 346 -7.19 -4.85 -24.80
C CYS A 346 -5.97 -5.23 -23.94
N ILE A 347 -6.15 -6.14 -22.98
CA ILE A 347 -5.04 -6.62 -22.16
C ILE A 347 -4.00 -7.35 -23.02
N ASP A 348 -4.42 -8.26 -23.90
CA ASP A 348 -3.50 -9.02 -24.76
C ASP A 348 -2.73 -8.11 -25.71
N MET A 349 -3.39 -7.13 -26.32
CA MET A 349 -2.75 -6.13 -27.18
C MET A 349 -1.65 -5.37 -26.42
N LEU A 350 -1.89 -4.97 -25.17
CA LEU A 350 -0.88 -4.25 -24.37
C LEU A 350 0.24 -5.17 -23.87
N ARG A 351 -0.05 -6.44 -23.54
CA ARG A 351 0.97 -7.43 -23.10
C ARG A 351 1.95 -7.85 -24.21
N GLN A 352 1.57 -7.63 -25.47
CA GLN A 352 2.43 -7.87 -26.63
C GLN A 352 3.34 -6.67 -26.95
N ARG A 353 3.14 -5.54 -26.28
CA ARG A 353 3.87 -4.28 -26.50
C ARG A 353 4.87 -4.00 -25.39
N ASP A 354 5.77 -3.06 -25.62
CA ASP A 354 6.75 -2.64 -24.62
C ASP A 354 6.14 -1.58 -23.70
N CYS A 355 5.30 -2.05 -22.78
CA CYS A 355 4.47 -1.20 -21.93
C CYS A 355 4.93 -1.19 -20.47
N LEU A 356 4.96 0.01 -19.89
CA LEU A 356 4.93 0.22 -18.44
C LEU A 356 3.50 0.59 -18.06
N ILE A 357 2.86 -0.21 -17.20
CA ILE A 357 1.44 -0.08 -16.90
C ILE A 357 1.27 0.19 -15.40
N VAL A 358 0.60 1.29 -15.05
CA VAL A 358 0.10 1.51 -13.69
C VAL A 358 -1.37 1.11 -13.62
N GLN A 359 -1.81 0.69 -12.44
CA GLN A 359 -3.18 0.24 -12.19
C GLN A 359 -4.14 1.43 -12.23
N GLY A 360 -5.34 1.27 -12.77
CA GLY A 360 -6.45 2.22 -12.61
C GLY A 360 -7.49 1.76 -11.60
N ASN A 361 -8.47 2.61 -11.29
CA ASN A 361 -9.51 2.23 -10.34
C ASN A 361 -10.43 1.14 -10.90
N HIS A 362 -10.70 1.12 -12.21
CA HIS A 362 -11.46 0.05 -12.86
C HIS A 362 -10.68 -1.27 -12.90
N ASP A 363 -9.36 -1.22 -13.09
CA ASP A 363 -8.51 -2.41 -13.04
C ASP A 363 -8.50 -3.03 -11.64
N TYR A 364 -8.36 -2.18 -10.61
CA TYR A 364 -8.47 -2.58 -9.21
C TYR A 364 -9.84 -3.19 -8.89
N ALA A 365 -10.93 -2.50 -9.24
CA ALA A 365 -12.28 -2.97 -8.99
C ALA A 365 -12.57 -4.27 -9.75
N ALA A 366 -12.05 -4.41 -10.97
CA ALA A 366 -12.13 -5.66 -11.72
C ALA A 366 -11.36 -6.78 -11.01
N SER A 367 -10.18 -6.55 -10.43
CA SER A 367 -9.43 -7.61 -9.76
C SER A 367 -10.09 -8.10 -8.47
N CYS A 368 -10.53 -7.20 -7.59
CA CYS A 368 -11.04 -7.57 -6.26
C CYS A 368 -12.57 -7.60 -6.14
N GLY A 369 -13.30 -7.04 -7.11
CA GLY A 369 -14.76 -6.91 -7.07
C GLY A 369 -15.25 -5.73 -6.22
N ASP A 370 -14.35 -4.88 -5.75
CA ASP A 370 -14.69 -3.72 -4.94
C ASP A 370 -15.20 -2.55 -5.80
N THR A 371 -16.47 -2.20 -5.63
CA THR A 371 -17.08 -1.01 -6.25
C THR A 371 -17.71 -0.06 -5.21
N HIS A 372 -17.38 -0.18 -3.91
CA HIS A 372 -18.06 0.61 -2.87
C HIS A 372 -17.63 2.08 -2.82
N ARG A 373 -16.48 2.44 -3.40
CA ARG A 373 -15.92 3.80 -3.39
C ARG A 373 -15.85 4.40 -4.78
N GLY A 374 -16.57 5.50 -5.01
CA GLY A 374 -16.38 6.32 -6.22
C GLY A 374 -16.95 5.74 -7.51
N PHE A 375 -17.66 4.59 -7.46
CA PHE A 375 -18.31 4.02 -8.65
C PHE A 375 -19.76 4.47 -8.77
N SER A 376 -20.13 4.91 -9.98
CA SER A 376 -21.53 5.10 -10.36
C SER A 376 -22.21 3.74 -10.60
N LYS A 377 -23.55 3.71 -10.64
CA LYS A 377 -24.30 2.47 -10.98
C LYS A 377 -23.86 1.85 -12.31
N LEU A 378 -23.57 2.69 -13.32
CA LEU A 378 -23.11 2.22 -14.63
C LEU A 378 -21.68 1.68 -14.56
N ALA A 379 -20.82 2.32 -13.76
CA ALA A 379 -19.45 1.86 -13.54
C ALA A 379 -19.43 0.51 -12.80
N THR A 380 -20.24 0.36 -11.74
CA THR A 380 -20.43 -0.91 -11.03
C THR A 380 -20.92 -2.01 -11.96
N TRP A 381 -21.99 -1.75 -12.73
CA TRP A 381 -22.50 -2.72 -13.71
C TRP A 381 -21.41 -3.16 -14.69
N SER A 382 -20.60 -2.22 -15.16
CA SER A 382 -19.56 -2.52 -16.12
C SER A 382 -18.42 -3.35 -15.53
N ILE A 383 -18.04 -3.12 -14.27
CA ILE A 383 -17.06 -3.95 -13.57
C ILE A 383 -17.61 -5.36 -13.36
N GLU A 384 -18.88 -5.49 -12.96
CA GLU A 384 -19.54 -6.80 -12.82
C GLU A 384 -19.55 -7.56 -14.14
N TRP A 385 -19.94 -6.89 -15.24
CA TRP A 385 -19.92 -7.47 -16.58
C TRP A 385 -18.50 -7.89 -16.98
N THR A 386 -17.50 -7.03 -16.76
CA THR A 386 -16.09 -7.31 -17.05
C THR A 386 -15.64 -8.57 -16.32
N ARG A 387 -15.90 -8.67 -15.01
CA ARG A 387 -15.51 -9.82 -14.18
C ARG A 387 -16.17 -11.13 -14.61
N GLN A 388 -17.37 -11.06 -15.17
CA GLN A 388 -18.09 -12.24 -15.68
C GLN A 388 -17.56 -12.72 -17.05
N ASN A 389 -16.89 -11.84 -17.80
CA ASN A 389 -16.43 -12.09 -19.16
C ASN A 389 -14.89 -12.12 -19.28
N LEU A 390 -14.19 -12.24 -18.15
CA LEU A 390 -12.74 -12.26 -18.07
C LEU A 390 -12.29 -13.45 -17.22
N ASP A 391 -11.33 -14.23 -17.71
CA ASP A 391 -10.79 -15.36 -16.95
C ASP A 391 -10.03 -14.88 -15.70
N ALA A 392 -9.99 -15.74 -14.68
CA ALA A 392 -9.34 -15.45 -13.41
C ALA A 392 -7.88 -14.99 -13.56
N SER A 393 -7.14 -15.54 -14.53
CA SER A 393 -5.73 -15.17 -14.79
C SER A 393 -5.57 -13.70 -15.19
N TYR A 394 -6.54 -13.12 -15.91
CA TYR A 394 -6.52 -11.71 -16.25
C TYR A 394 -6.93 -10.84 -15.04
N LEU A 395 -7.90 -11.28 -14.24
CA LEU A 395 -8.31 -10.57 -13.02
C LEU A 395 -7.15 -10.51 -12.01
N ASP A 396 -6.46 -11.63 -11.83
CA ASP A 396 -5.27 -11.71 -11.00
C ASP A 396 -4.19 -10.77 -11.54
N TRP A 397 -3.91 -10.80 -12.86
CA TRP A 397 -2.93 -9.91 -13.48
C TRP A 397 -3.26 -8.42 -13.30
N LEU A 398 -4.51 -8.00 -13.49
CA LEU A 398 -4.93 -6.62 -13.21
C LEU A 398 -4.66 -6.23 -11.75
N GLY A 399 -4.86 -7.19 -10.84
CA GLY A 399 -4.57 -7.05 -9.42
C GLY A 399 -3.09 -6.95 -9.08
N THR A 400 -2.17 -7.16 -10.03
CA THR A 400 -0.70 -7.08 -9.88
C THR A 400 -0.07 -5.78 -10.34
N LEU A 401 -0.85 -4.95 -11.04
CA LEU A 401 -0.36 -3.71 -11.60
C LEU A 401 0.04 -2.73 -10.48
N PRO A 402 1.19 -2.03 -10.61
CA PRO A 402 1.64 -1.09 -9.60
C PRO A 402 0.72 0.15 -9.56
N PRO A 403 0.41 0.69 -8.38
CA PRO A 403 -0.42 1.89 -8.24
C PRO A 403 0.24 3.18 -8.77
N ILE A 404 1.56 3.18 -8.75
CA ILE A 404 2.39 4.36 -9.01
C ILE A 404 3.72 3.94 -9.63
N TYR A 405 4.27 4.83 -10.44
CA TYR A 405 5.62 4.71 -10.95
C TYR A 405 6.36 6.04 -10.82
N PHE A 406 7.66 5.98 -10.50
CA PHE A 406 8.55 7.12 -10.38
C PHE A 406 9.80 6.89 -11.21
N GLN A 407 10.27 7.96 -11.87
CA GLN A 407 11.54 7.97 -12.58
C GLN A 407 12.11 9.38 -12.57
N GLU A 408 13.32 9.52 -12.02
CA GLU A 408 14.11 10.76 -11.90
C GLU A 408 13.32 12.05 -11.64
N ASP A 409 12.80 12.69 -12.69
CA ASP A 409 12.09 13.98 -12.66
C ASP A 409 10.58 13.89 -12.93
N TRP A 410 10.02 12.69 -13.08
CA TRP A 410 8.60 12.50 -13.31
C TRP A 410 7.98 11.30 -12.56
N MET A 411 6.65 11.32 -12.49
CA MET A 411 5.85 10.21 -11.94
C MET A 411 4.65 9.88 -12.82
N ALA A 412 4.11 8.68 -12.65
CA ALA A 412 2.86 8.23 -13.28
C ALA A 412 1.93 7.63 -12.23
N VAL A 413 0.68 8.08 -12.26
CA VAL A 413 -0.44 7.61 -11.44
C VAL A 413 -1.68 7.57 -12.31
N HIS A 414 -2.72 6.86 -11.88
CA HIS A 414 -4.00 6.92 -12.58
C HIS A 414 -4.81 8.16 -12.15
N GLY A 415 -4.99 8.35 -10.84
CA GLY A 415 -5.79 9.43 -10.24
C GLY A 415 -5.02 10.74 -10.09
N ALA A 416 -4.53 11.02 -8.87
CA ALA A 416 -3.84 12.28 -8.56
C ALA A 416 -2.60 12.06 -7.68
N PRO A 417 -1.51 12.83 -7.85
CA PRO A 417 -0.33 12.76 -6.98
C PRO A 417 -0.62 12.86 -5.47
N VAL A 418 -1.56 13.72 -5.06
CA VAL A 418 -1.90 13.92 -3.64
C VAL A 418 -2.75 12.78 -3.06
N ASP A 419 -3.32 11.93 -3.90
CA ASP A 419 -4.15 10.81 -3.46
C ASP A 419 -3.25 9.69 -2.96
N LYS A 420 -3.40 9.32 -1.69
CA LYS A 420 -2.61 8.24 -1.08
C LYS A 420 -2.84 6.88 -1.73
N SER A 421 -4.02 6.68 -2.34
CA SER A 421 -4.35 5.45 -3.09
C SER A 421 -3.96 5.55 -4.56
N TYR A 422 -3.65 6.76 -5.05
CA TYR A 422 -3.26 7.06 -6.42
C TYR A 422 -4.31 6.77 -7.52
N PHE A 423 -5.56 6.44 -7.16
CA PHE A 423 -6.58 5.99 -8.13
C PHE A 423 -7.91 6.76 -8.10
N PHE A 424 -8.31 7.33 -6.97
CA PHE A 424 -9.70 7.80 -6.77
C PHE A 424 -9.86 9.31 -6.87
N ALA A 425 -8.82 10.09 -6.58
CA ALA A 425 -8.91 11.54 -6.71
C ALA A 425 -8.67 11.98 -8.15
N TYR A 426 -9.36 13.04 -8.54
CA TYR A 426 -9.24 13.64 -9.86
C TYR A 426 -8.34 14.88 -9.81
N VAL A 427 -7.55 15.07 -10.87
CA VAL A 427 -6.89 16.34 -11.17
C VAL A 427 -7.76 17.13 -12.14
N TYR A 428 -8.26 18.29 -11.71
CA TYR A 428 -9.06 19.22 -12.50
C TYR A 428 -8.91 20.65 -11.93
N HIS A 429 -9.68 21.60 -12.47
CA HIS A 429 -9.51 23.03 -12.18
C HIS A 429 -9.58 23.40 -10.69
N MET A 430 -10.29 22.63 -9.84
CA MET A 430 -10.36 22.92 -8.40
C MET A 430 -9.27 22.23 -7.58
N THR A 431 -8.57 21.22 -8.12
CA THR A 431 -7.64 20.37 -7.37
C THR A 431 -6.20 20.44 -7.88
N TYR A 432 -5.97 21.00 -9.07
CA TYR A 432 -4.65 20.96 -9.71
C TYR A 432 -3.56 21.71 -8.91
N GLN A 433 -3.90 22.78 -8.19
CA GLN A 433 -2.92 23.56 -7.42
C GLN A 433 -2.28 22.74 -6.31
N SER A 434 -3.07 22.00 -5.53
CA SER A 434 -2.54 21.13 -4.48
C SER A 434 -1.65 20.01 -5.03
N ASN A 435 -1.94 19.55 -6.25
CA ASN A 435 -1.10 18.57 -6.93
C ASN A 435 0.21 19.19 -7.45
N LEU A 436 0.20 20.42 -7.94
CA LEU A 436 1.42 21.16 -8.30
C LEU A 436 2.29 21.45 -7.07
N ASP A 437 1.67 21.80 -5.94
CA ASP A 437 2.37 21.96 -4.66
C ASP A 437 3.06 20.66 -4.25
N TRP A 438 2.35 19.53 -4.33
CA TRP A 438 2.90 18.21 -4.03
C TRP A 438 4.09 17.87 -4.92
N LEU A 439 4.01 18.08 -6.24
CA LEU A 439 5.15 17.84 -7.14
C LEU A 439 6.36 18.70 -6.76
N GLN A 440 6.15 19.95 -6.40
CA GLN A 440 7.22 20.86 -5.99
C GLN A 440 7.89 20.39 -4.68
N GLU A 441 7.11 19.94 -3.70
CA GLU A 441 7.63 19.37 -2.44
C GLU A 441 8.47 18.11 -2.69
N HIS A 442 8.06 17.29 -3.66
CA HIS A 442 8.72 16.03 -4.02
C HIS A 442 9.78 16.19 -5.12
N LYS A 443 10.05 17.42 -5.56
CA LYS A 443 11.05 17.78 -6.58
C LYS A 443 10.83 17.09 -7.93
N LEU A 444 9.57 16.90 -8.31
CA LEU A 444 9.19 16.33 -9.61
C LEU A 444 8.76 17.44 -10.57
N ALA A 445 9.23 17.35 -11.80
CA ALA A 445 8.95 18.32 -12.85
C ALA A 445 7.65 18.00 -13.61
N THR A 446 7.29 16.71 -13.70
CA THR A 446 6.12 16.24 -14.46
C THR A 446 5.39 15.12 -13.73
N ALA A 447 4.07 15.11 -13.77
CA ALA A 447 3.27 13.94 -13.40
C ALA A 447 2.24 13.63 -14.48
N PHE A 448 2.24 12.37 -14.91
CA PHE A 448 1.24 11.84 -15.83
C PHE A 448 0.09 11.25 -15.04
N HIS A 449 -1.14 11.65 -15.40
CA HIS A 449 -2.36 11.16 -14.78
C HIS A 449 -3.48 10.88 -15.79
N GLY A 450 -4.39 9.97 -15.46
CA GLY A 450 -5.59 9.64 -16.23
C GLY A 450 -6.86 10.07 -15.50
N HIS A 451 -7.85 9.18 -15.45
CA HIS A 451 -9.05 9.19 -14.62
C HIS A 451 -10.09 10.29 -14.94
N SER A 452 -9.66 11.49 -15.29
CA SER A 452 -10.55 12.58 -15.69
C SER A 452 -11.12 12.40 -17.11
N HIS A 453 -10.37 11.71 -17.97
CA HIS A 453 -10.63 11.56 -19.40
C HIS A 453 -10.66 12.91 -20.16
N LEU A 454 -9.99 13.93 -19.62
CA LEU A 454 -9.89 15.26 -20.20
C LEU A 454 -8.46 15.50 -20.69
N GLN A 455 -8.23 15.48 -22.00
CA GLN A 455 -6.91 15.79 -22.56
C GLN A 455 -6.52 17.25 -22.27
N MET A 456 -5.63 17.44 -21.30
CA MET A 456 -5.17 18.77 -20.88
C MET A 456 -3.92 18.70 -19.99
N CYS A 457 -3.24 19.85 -19.88
CA CYS A 457 -2.17 20.06 -18.92
C CYS A 457 -2.53 21.15 -17.91
N TYR A 458 -2.05 21.01 -16.68
CA TYR A 458 -1.93 22.10 -15.72
C TYR A 458 -0.46 22.32 -15.41
N TYR A 459 -0.01 23.58 -15.30
CA TYR A 459 1.41 23.87 -15.08
C TYR A 459 1.63 25.00 -14.08
N ARG A 460 2.82 24.98 -13.47
CA ARG A 460 3.38 26.08 -12.68
C ARG A 460 4.58 26.69 -13.38
N ARG A 461 4.58 28.00 -13.60
CA ARG A 461 5.71 28.78 -14.15
C ARG A 461 5.97 29.99 -13.26
N GLY A 462 7.03 29.92 -12.45
CA GLY A 462 7.29 30.94 -11.44
C GLY A 462 6.18 30.97 -10.39
N LYS A 463 5.42 32.07 -10.33
CA LYS A 463 4.28 32.25 -9.41
C LYS A 463 2.91 32.06 -10.08
N ILE A 464 2.90 31.65 -11.35
CA ILE A 464 1.68 31.51 -12.15
C ILE A 464 1.34 30.04 -12.31
N ASP A 465 0.09 29.72 -12.00
CA ASP A 465 -0.52 28.41 -12.17
C ASP A 465 -1.65 28.53 -13.20
N ASP A 466 -1.58 27.79 -14.29
CA ASP A 466 -2.57 27.85 -15.38
C ASP A 466 -2.73 26.50 -16.07
N LYS A 467 -3.67 26.41 -17.02
CA LYS A 467 -3.91 25.25 -17.88
C LYS A 467 -3.38 25.47 -19.28
N ASN A 468 -2.96 24.40 -19.94
CA ASN A 468 -2.61 24.39 -21.36
C ASN A 468 -3.42 23.31 -22.10
N LEU A 469 -4.06 23.73 -23.20
CA LEU A 469 -4.86 22.88 -24.09
C LEU A 469 -4.25 22.78 -25.50
N GLU A 470 -3.08 23.38 -25.73
CA GLU A 470 -2.39 23.31 -27.01
C GLU A 470 -1.92 21.89 -27.31
N MET A 471 -1.96 21.51 -28.59
CA MET A 471 -1.57 20.18 -29.02
C MET A 471 -0.06 19.94 -28.95
N HIS A 472 0.75 21.01 -29.00
CA HIS A 472 2.20 20.93 -28.87
C HIS A 472 2.62 21.88 -27.76
N GLN A 473 3.39 21.39 -26.79
CA GLN A 473 3.72 22.15 -25.59
C GLN A 473 5.20 22.01 -25.24
N ASP A 474 5.85 23.15 -25.00
CA ASP A 474 7.20 23.24 -24.45
C ASP A 474 7.12 23.36 -22.92
N LEU A 475 7.50 22.29 -22.22
CA LEU A 475 7.44 22.22 -20.76
C LEU A 475 8.73 22.69 -20.07
N THR A 476 9.77 23.07 -20.82
CA THR A 476 11.12 23.38 -20.28
C THR A 476 11.10 24.49 -19.23
N LYS A 477 10.19 25.47 -19.36
CA LYS A 477 10.04 26.61 -18.44
C LYS A 477 9.14 26.31 -17.24
N ASN A 478 8.49 25.15 -17.20
CA ASN A 478 7.56 24.80 -16.14
C ASN A 478 8.32 24.18 -14.97
N LEU A 479 8.00 24.65 -13.76
CA LEU A 479 8.51 24.10 -12.50
C LEU A 479 7.82 22.78 -12.13
N GLY A 480 6.55 22.63 -12.53
CA GLY A 480 5.75 21.42 -12.38
C GLY A 480 4.68 21.38 -13.47
N THR A 481 4.41 20.20 -14.03
CA THR A 481 3.34 19.99 -15.01
C THR A 481 2.56 18.72 -14.68
N LEU A 482 1.23 18.82 -14.60
CA LEU A 482 0.29 17.70 -14.53
C LEU A 482 -0.22 17.46 -15.94
N VAL A 483 0.02 16.27 -16.50
CA VAL A 483 -0.28 15.92 -17.88
C VAL A 483 -1.36 14.83 -17.90
N CYS A 484 -2.53 15.16 -18.45
CA CYS A 484 -3.53 14.18 -18.81
C CYS A 484 -3.53 13.95 -20.32
N PRO A 485 -3.22 12.73 -20.81
CA PRO A 485 -3.18 12.45 -22.25
C PRO A 485 -4.58 12.43 -22.88
N GLY A 486 -5.64 12.47 -22.06
CA GLY A 486 -7.01 12.19 -22.44
C GLY A 486 -7.37 10.74 -22.19
N SER A 487 -8.39 10.25 -22.88
CA SER A 487 -8.80 8.84 -22.81
C SER A 487 -8.76 8.19 -24.19
N VAL A 488 -8.20 6.99 -24.26
CA VAL A 488 -8.22 6.18 -25.47
C VAL A 488 -9.63 5.69 -25.76
N GLY A 489 -10.31 5.11 -24.76
CA GLY A 489 -11.55 4.38 -24.97
C GLY A 489 -12.84 5.14 -24.69
N GLN A 490 -12.79 6.21 -23.89
CA GLN A 490 -13.97 6.96 -23.45
C GLN A 490 -13.64 8.45 -23.16
N PRO A 491 -13.24 9.26 -24.16
CA PRO A 491 -12.99 10.68 -23.93
C PRO A 491 -14.22 11.42 -23.42
N ARG A 492 -14.01 12.45 -22.57
CA ARG A 492 -15.09 13.24 -21.93
C ARG A 492 -15.00 14.74 -22.22
N GLY A 493 -14.12 15.13 -23.14
CA GLY A 493 -13.86 16.53 -23.50
C GLY A 493 -14.79 17.12 -24.57
N GLY A 494 -15.86 16.41 -24.97
CA GLY A 494 -16.65 16.75 -26.16
C GLY A 494 -15.96 16.37 -27.47
N GLU A 495 -15.07 15.38 -27.42
CA GLU A 495 -14.28 14.84 -28.53
C GLU A 495 -14.50 13.34 -28.59
N SER A 496 -14.84 12.78 -29.76
CA SER A 496 -15.14 11.35 -29.89
C SER A 496 -13.95 10.51 -30.34
N ARG A 497 -12.89 11.15 -30.84
CA ARG A 497 -11.64 10.49 -31.24
C ARG A 497 -10.86 10.01 -30.01
N ALA A 498 -10.11 8.93 -30.18
CA ALA A 498 -9.22 8.41 -29.14
C ALA A 498 -8.11 9.43 -28.85
N GLU A 499 -7.84 9.71 -27.59
CA GLU A 499 -6.87 10.71 -27.15
C GLU A 499 -5.64 10.04 -26.51
N TYR A 500 -4.45 10.52 -26.86
CA TYR A 500 -3.21 10.13 -26.18
C TYR A 500 -2.14 11.23 -26.28
N ALA A 501 -0.94 11.01 -25.74
CA ALA A 501 0.18 11.93 -25.91
C ALA A 501 1.50 11.23 -26.27
N ILE A 502 2.43 11.97 -26.87
CA ILE A 502 3.84 11.61 -27.03
C ILE A 502 4.66 12.59 -26.21
N TYR A 503 5.53 12.09 -25.35
CA TYR A 503 6.41 12.90 -24.53
C TYR A 503 7.87 12.59 -24.83
N ASP A 504 8.68 13.65 -24.96
CA ASP A 504 10.13 13.58 -25.06
C ASP A 504 10.74 14.12 -23.76
N SER A 505 11.26 13.23 -22.92
CA SER A 505 11.84 13.55 -21.62
C SER A 505 13.17 14.31 -21.74
N ALA A 506 13.95 14.07 -22.79
CA ALA A 506 15.23 14.74 -23.00
C ALA A 506 15.05 16.23 -23.34
N THR A 507 14.02 16.57 -24.10
CA THR A 507 13.72 17.93 -24.56
C THR A 507 12.54 18.59 -23.86
N ARG A 508 11.83 17.84 -23.00
CA ARG A 508 10.59 18.22 -22.30
C ARG A 508 9.52 18.77 -23.25
N GLN A 509 9.37 18.14 -24.41
CA GLN A 509 8.33 18.45 -25.39
C GLN A 509 7.17 17.45 -25.27
N LEU A 510 5.95 17.97 -25.33
CA LEU A 510 4.73 17.18 -25.26
C LEU A 510 3.88 17.42 -26.51
N GLU A 511 3.46 16.34 -27.16
CA GLU A 511 2.55 16.34 -28.30
C GLU A 511 1.28 15.57 -27.91
N MET A 512 0.14 16.27 -27.81
CA MET A 512 -1.16 15.64 -27.67
C MET A 512 -1.64 15.15 -29.03
N LYS A 513 -2.36 14.03 -29.03
CA LYS A 513 -2.80 13.33 -30.24
C LYS A 513 -4.27 12.96 -30.14
N ARG A 514 -4.92 12.92 -31.30
CA ARG A 514 -6.32 12.52 -31.48
C ARG A 514 -6.44 11.65 -32.71
N VAL A 515 -6.93 10.43 -32.54
CA VAL A 515 -6.99 9.41 -33.59
C VAL A 515 -8.43 8.96 -33.81
N ALA A 516 -8.86 8.99 -35.08
CA ALA A 516 -10.17 8.46 -35.44
C ALA A 516 -10.15 6.93 -35.38
N TYR A 517 -11.26 6.35 -34.90
CA TYR A 517 -11.47 4.90 -34.86
C TYR A 517 -12.92 4.59 -35.24
N ASP A 518 -13.22 3.31 -35.49
CA ASP A 518 -14.56 2.87 -35.84
C ASP A 518 -15.49 2.79 -34.62
N ILE A 519 -16.03 3.95 -34.22
CA ILE A 519 -16.98 4.07 -33.11
C ILE A 519 -18.22 3.21 -33.38
N SER A 520 -18.69 3.17 -34.63
CA SER A 520 -19.90 2.44 -35.01
C SER A 520 -19.77 0.95 -34.71
N ASN A 521 -18.63 0.36 -35.04
CA ASN A 521 -18.35 -1.05 -34.73
C ASN A 521 -18.38 -1.33 -33.22
N THR A 522 -17.74 -0.49 -32.39
CA THR A 522 -17.79 -0.65 -30.92
C THR A 522 -19.24 -0.54 -30.40
N VAL A 523 -20.01 0.43 -30.90
CA VAL A 523 -21.42 0.62 -30.52
C VAL A 523 -22.27 -0.60 -30.90
N GLU A 524 -22.11 -1.13 -32.11
CA GLU A 524 -22.85 -2.33 -32.57
C GLU A 524 -22.55 -3.55 -31.70
N ILE A 525 -21.28 -3.75 -31.31
CA ILE A 525 -20.89 -4.82 -30.38
C ILE A 525 -21.55 -4.64 -29.02
N MET A 526 -21.47 -3.44 -28.44
CA MET A 526 -22.09 -3.12 -27.14
C MET A 526 -23.61 -3.32 -27.15
N GLN A 527 -24.28 -2.94 -28.24
CA GLN A 527 -25.72 -3.17 -28.42
C GLN A 527 -26.06 -4.66 -28.48
N ARG A 528 -25.29 -5.45 -29.26
CA ARG A 528 -25.46 -6.91 -29.34
C ARG A 528 -25.26 -7.59 -27.99
N LEU A 529 -24.33 -7.10 -27.19
CA LEU A 529 -24.04 -7.58 -25.83
C LEU A 529 -24.98 -6.97 -24.76
N GLN A 530 -25.98 -6.19 -25.18
CA GLN A 530 -27.01 -5.60 -24.31
C GLN A 530 -26.45 -4.67 -23.22
N PHE A 531 -25.40 -3.91 -23.53
CA PHE A 531 -24.89 -2.88 -22.63
C PHE A 531 -25.94 -1.78 -22.42
N PRO A 532 -25.98 -1.13 -21.24
CA PRO A 532 -26.80 0.04 -21.01
C PRO A 532 -26.55 1.12 -22.06
N ALA A 533 -27.64 1.70 -22.60
CA ALA A 533 -27.57 2.65 -23.71
C ALA A 533 -26.64 3.84 -23.46
N GLN A 534 -26.63 4.34 -22.22
CA GLN A 534 -25.78 5.46 -21.83
C GLN A 534 -24.29 5.18 -22.02
N LEU A 535 -23.83 3.93 -22.01
CA LEU A 535 -22.41 3.60 -22.17
C LEU A 535 -21.95 3.77 -23.62
N TYR A 536 -22.74 3.30 -24.60
CA TYR A 536 -22.36 3.40 -26.00
C TYR A 536 -22.76 4.75 -26.63
N GLU A 537 -23.82 5.41 -26.13
CA GLU A 537 -24.21 6.75 -26.61
C GLU A 537 -23.12 7.79 -26.31
N ARG A 538 -22.48 7.71 -25.13
CA ARG A 538 -21.40 8.62 -24.72
C ARG A 538 -20.18 8.56 -25.62
N LEU A 539 -19.89 7.41 -26.24
CA LEU A 539 -18.78 7.27 -27.21
C LEU A 539 -18.98 8.16 -28.44
N THR A 540 -20.23 8.36 -28.87
CA THR A 540 -20.52 9.14 -30.09
C THR A 540 -20.36 10.64 -29.91
N VAL A 541 -20.42 11.12 -28.67
CA VAL A 541 -20.36 12.55 -28.33
C VAL A 541 -19.12 12.94 -27.53
N GLY A 542 -18.37 11.97 -27.00
CA GLY A 542 -17.20 12.22 -26.15
C GLY A 542 -17.58 12.86 -24.82
N ALA A 543 -18.62 12.35 -24.16
CA ALA A 543 -19.22 12.94 -22.94
C ALA A 543 -19.07 12.03 -21.73
#